data_AF-R7PB23-F1
#
_entry.id   AF-R7PB23-F1
#
_cell.length_a   1.000
_cell.length_b   1.000
_cell.length_c   1.000
_cell.angle_alpha   90.00
_cell.angle_beta   90.00
_cell.angle_gamma   90.00
#
_symmetry.space_group_name_H-M   'P 1'
#
loop_
_entity.id
_entity.type
_entity.pdbx_description
1 polymer ?
#
loop_
_entity_poly.entity_id
_entity_poly.type
_entity_poly.pdbx_seq_one_letter_code
_entity_poly.pdbx_strand_id
1 'polypeptide(L)'
;MAEMQDASQPYSINMTVNGDPRTQMGFAWFTNPEVKSGKVQIVAKADATAEDFANPDLILDATSADVKDLNYVTAKNYVDGIEANAKRSYTSHKALATTLKAGTTYSFRVGTE
;
A
#
# COMPACT_ATOMS: atom_id res chain seq x y z
N MET A 1 2.47 22.55 15.76
CA MET A 1 3.00 21.18 15.61
C MET A 1 2.41 20.61 14.34
N ALA A 2 3.20 19.98 13.47
CA ALA A 2 2.65 19.31 12.30
C ALA A 2 1.74 18.16 12.80
N GLU A 3 0.54 18.07 12.26
CA GLU A 3 -0.38 16.97 12.53
C GLU A 3 0.27 15.66 12.06
N MET A 4 0.39 14.68 12.96
CA MET A 4 0.95 13.38 12.59
C MET A 4 -0.05 12.67 11.67
N GLN A 5 0.46 12.11 10.56
CA GLN A 5 -0.36 11.29 9.68
C GLN A 5 -1.03 10.15 10.46
N ASP A 6 -2.28 9.86 10.11
CA ASP A 6 -3.04 8.76 10.71
C ASP A 6 -2.27 7.44 10.60
N ALA A 7 -2.37 6.60 11.64
CA ALA A 7 -1.61 5.35 11.70
C ALA A 7 -1.97 4.38 10.56
N SER A 8 -3.22 4.39 10.11
CA SER A 8 -3.73 3.54 9.05
C SER A 8 -3.48 4.10 7.65
N GLN A 9 -3.05 5.36 7.52
CA GLN A 9 -2.81 6.00 6.23
C GLN A 9 -1.72 5.23 5.45
N PRO A 10 -2.04 4.67 4.28
CA PRO A 10 -1.05 3.99 3.46
C PRO A 10 -0.02 4.97 2.89
N TYR A 11 1.24 4.52 2.83
CA TYR A 11 2.34 5.23 2.18
C TYR A 11 3.25 4.28 1.40
N SER A 12 4.07 4.85 0.51
CA SER A 12 4.96 4.11 -0.41
C SER A 12 4.21 3.03 -1.21
N ILE A 13 3.03 3.38 -1.71
CA ILE A 13 2.16 2.49 -2.47
C ILE A 13 2.85 2.16 -3.80
N ASN A 14 2.98 0.87 -4.11
CA ASN A 14 3.55 0.40 -5.35
C ASN A 14 2.73 -0.74 -5.96
N MET A 15 2.88 -0.91 -7.28
CA MET A 15 2.33 -2.01 -8.04
C MET A 15 3.44 -2.68 -8.84
N THR A 16 3.31 -3.99 -9.05
CA THR A 16 4.20 -4.75 -9.93
C THR A 16 3.46 -5.89 -10.59
N VAL A 17 3.82 -6.19 -11.84
CA VAL A 17 3.40 -7.45 -12.46
C VAL A 17 3.91 -8.61 -11.60
N ASN A 18 3.02 -9.55 -11.27
CA ASN A 18 3.33 -10.72 -10.46
C ASN A 18 2.55 -11.93 -11.01
N GLY A 19 3.11 -12.63 -11.99
CA GLY A 19 2.44 -13.69 -12.74
C GLY A 19 2.11 -13.28 -14.18
N ASP A 20 0.96 -13.72 -14.70
CA ASP A 20 0.51 -13.34 -16.05
C ASP A 20 0.17 -11.83 -16.09
N PRO A 21 0.89 -11.02 -16.89
CA PRO A 21 0.68 -9.57 -16.94
C PRO A 21 -0.70 -9.15 -17.44
N ARG A 22 -1.47 -10.06 -18.05
CA ARG A 22 -2.81 -9.78 -18.59
C ARG A 22 -3.88 -9.85 -17.51
N THR A 23 -3.64 -10.64 -16.46
CA THR A 23 -4.67 -10.97 -15.45
C THR A 23 -4.20 -10.74 -14.01
N GLN A 24 -2.90 -10.52 -13.78
CA GLN A 24 -2.34 -10.46 -12.43
C GLN A 24 -1.54 -9.19 -12.15
N MET A 25 -1.79 -8.62 -10.97
CA MET A 25 -1.07 -7.45 -10.46
C MET A 25 -0.87 -7.59 -8.96
N GLY A 26 0.37 -7.42 -8.52
CA GLY A 26 0.73 -7.34 -7.11
C GLY A 26 0.68 -5.89 -6.62
N PHE A 27 0.11 -5.71 -5.43
CA PHE A 27 0.04 -4.43 -4.73
C PHE A 27 0.83 -4.54 -3.44
N ALA A 28 1.60 -3.51 -3.11
CA ALA A 28 2.27 -3.41 -1.83
C ALA A 28 2.27 -1.97 -1.31
N TRP A 29 2.19 -1.82 0.00
CA TRP A 29 2.26 -0.55 0.70
C TRP A 29 2.72 -0.75 2.14
N PHE A 30 3.01 0.36 2.81
CA PHE A 30 3.28 0.38 4.24
C PHE A 30 2.23 1.22 4.96
N THR A 31 2.06 0.93 6.24
CA THR A 31 1.35 1.77 7.22
C THR A 31 2.23 1.94 8.46
N ASN A 32 1.81 2.76 9.42
CA ASN A 32 2.49 2.78 10.72
C ASN A 32 2.37 1.40 11.40
N PRO A 33 3.25 1.09 12.38
CA PRO A 33 3.19 -0.15 13.13
C PRO A 33 1.81 -0.46 13.70
N GLU A 34 1.57 -1.73 13.98
CA GLU A 34 0.36 -2.26 14.63
C GLU A 34 -0.93 -2.25 13.80
N VAL A 35 -0.94 -1.66 12.60
CA VAL A 35 -2.03 -1.90 11.63
C VAL A 35 -1.87 -3.31 11.08
N LYS A 36 -2.75 -4.25 11.44
CA LYS A 36 -2.62 -5.68 11.09
C LYS A 36 -3.52 -6.14 9.95
N SER A 37 -4.38 -5.25 9.46
CA SER A 37 -5.26 -5.50 8.33
C SER A 37 -4.98 -4.51 7.21
N GLY A 38 -5.29 -4.93 6.00
CA GLY A 38 -5.20 -4.11 4.81
C GLY A 38 -6.04 -4.74 3.72
N LYS A 39 -6.50 -3.93 2.77
CA LYS A 39 -7.20 -4.40 1.59
C LYS A 39 -6.88 -3.55 0.38
N VAL A 40 -7.10 -4.13 -0.79
CA VAL A 40 -7.13 -3.45 -2.07
C VAL A 40 -8.54 -3.52 -2.62
N GLN A 41 -9.06 -2.38 -3.07
CA GLN A 41 -10.29 -2.32 -3.83
C GLN A 41 -9.97 -1.83 -5.23
N ILE A 42 -10.55 -2.48 -6.23
CA ILE A 42 -10.26 -2.23 -7.65
C ILE A 42 -11.58 -2.02 -8.38
N VAL A 43 -11.59 -1.05 -9.29
CA VAL A 43 -12.70 -0.77 -10.21
C VAL A 43 -12.20 -0.67 -11.65
N ALA A 44 -12.91 -1.28 -12.58
CA ALA A 44 -12.65 -1.30 -14.01
C ALA A 44 -13.11 0.01 -14.68
N LYS A 45 -12.58 1.12 -14.18
CA LYS A 45 -12.96 2.47 -14.58
C LYS A 45 -11.74 3.38 -14.45
N ALA A 46 -11.51 4.20 -15.48
CA ALA A 46 -10.54 5.29 -15.41
C ALA A 46 -11.08 6.42 -14.51
N ASP A 47 -10.20 7.06 -13.75
CA ASP A 47 -10.52 8.22 -12.92
C ASP A 47 -11.69 7.98 -11.94
N ALA A 48 -11.70 6.80 -11.30
CA ALA A 48 -12.75 6.46 -10.36
C ALA A 48 -12.79 7.40 -9.16
N THR A 49 -14.00 7.71 -8.70
CA THR A 49 -14.24 8.57 -7.54
C THR A 49 -14.46 7.71 -6.28
N ALA A 50 -14.54 8.35 -5.12
CA ALA A 50 -14.84 7.66 -3.86
C ALA A 50 -16.16 6.87 -3.91
N GLU A 51 -17.16 7.33 -4.68
CA GLU A 51 -18.46 6.67 -4.82
C GLU A 51 -18.36 5.37 -5.62
N ASP A 52 -17.49 5.30 -6.63
CA ASP A 52 -17.27 4.07 -7.40
C ASP A 52 -16.75 2.93 -6.50
N PHE A 53 -15.98 3.26 -5.47
CA PHE A 53 -15.48 2.29 -4.49
C PHE A 53 -16.50 1.88 -3.42
N ALA A 54 -17.73 2.39 -3.45
CA ALA A 54 -18.81 1.85 -2.63
C ALA A 54 -19.21 0.44 -3.08
N ASN A 55 -19.02 0.12 -4.37
CA ASN A 55 -19.27 -1.21 -4.96
C ASN A 55 -18.11 -1.60 -5.89
N PRO A 56 -16.93 -1.94 -5.34
CA PRO A 56 -15.76 -2.26 -6.15
C PRO A 56 -15.93 -3.59 -6.89
N ASP A 57 -15.29 -3.71 -8.06
CA ASP A 57 -15.32 -4.94 -8.87
C ASP A 57 -14.54 -6.08 -8.21
N LEU A 58 -13.48 -5.74 -7.45
CA LEU A 58 -12.68 -6.69 -6.68
C LEU A 58 -12.34 -6.09 -5.31
N ILE A 59 -12.40 -6.94 -4.30
CA ILE A 59 -11.89 -6.69 -2.96
C ILE A 59 -10.90 -7.80 -2.63
N LEU A 60 -9.70 -7.42 -2.22
CA LEU A 60 -8.61 -8.34 -1.90
C LEU A 60 -8.09 -8.01 -0.51
N ASP A 61 -8.16 -8.97 0.40
CA ASP A 61 -7.49 -8.84 1.70
C ASP A 61 -5.98 -8.94 1.53
N ALA A 62 -5.25 -8.08 2.24
CA ALA A 62 -3.80 -8.07 2.24
C ALA A 62 -3.26 -9.07 3.25
N THR A 63 -2.15 -9.72 2.87
CA THR A 63 -1.26 -10.33 3.85
C THR A 63 -0.40 -9.23 4.47
N SER A 64 -0.51 -9.09 5.79
CA SER A 64 0.21 -8.07 6.57
C SER A 64 1.37 -8.70 7.35
N ALA A 65 2.50 -8.01 7.42
CA ALA A 65 3.65 -8.45 8.19
C ALA A 65 4.39 -7.27 8.82
N ASP A 66 4.78 -7.43 10.09
CA ASP A 66 5.59 -6.45 10.81
C ASP A 66 7.01 -6.41 10.23
N VAL A 67 7.51 -5.20 10.05
CA VAL A 67 8.90 -4.94 9.68
C VAL A 67 9.49 -4.04 10.75
N LYS A 68 10.48 -4.56 11.48
CA LYS A 68 10.97 -3.94 12.71
C LYS A 68 12.40 -3.43 12.55
N ASP A 69 12.68 -2.30 13.20
CA ASP A 69 14.02 -1.77 13.46
C ASP A 69 14.89 -1.57 12.22
N LEU A 70 14.28 -1.11 11.12
CA LEU A 70 15.00 -0.79 9.90
C LEU A 70 15.86 0.45 10.05
N ASN A 71 17.03 0.41 9.43
CA ASN A 71 17.91 1.57 9.30
C ASN A 71 17.24 2.59 8.38
N TYR A 72 16.61 3.60 8.97
CA TYR A 72 15.90 4.63 8.22
C TYR A 72 16.85 5.76 7.81
N VAL A 73 17.62 6.26 8.79
CA VAL A 73 18.67 7.25 8.55
C VAL A 73 20.00 6.67 8.98
N THR A 74 20.99 6.85 8.13
CA THR A 74 22.41 6.62 8.37
C THR A 74 23.12 7.97 8.30
N ALA A 75 24.34 8.04 8.81
CA ALA A 75 25.15 9.26 8.68
C ALA A 75 25.41 9.69 7.22
N LYS A 76 25.17 8.83 6.23
CA LYS A 76 25.44 9.09 4.81
C LYS A 76 24.26 9.64 4.02
N ASN A 77 23.02 9.37 4.42
CA ASN A 77 21.82 9.78 3.68
C ASN A 77 21.06 10.96 4.28
N TYR A 78 21.44 11.43 5.48
CA TYR A 78 20.97 12.64 6.18
C TYR A 78 19.54 13.10 5.85
N VAL A 79 18.64 12.94 6.80
CA VAL A 79 17.28 13.50 6.73
C VAL A 79 17.17 14.58 7.81
N ASP A 80 16.79 15.78 7.41
CA ASP A 80 16.64 16.91 8.33
C ASP A 80 15.65 16.58 9.46
N GLY A 81 15.99 16.94 10.69
CA GLY A 81 15.21 16.64 11.89
C GLY A 81 15.20 15.18 12.35
N ILE A 82 16.00 14.28 11.77
CA ILE A 82 16.09 12.87 12.19
C ILE A 82 17.54 12.46 12.45
N GLU A 83 17.81 11.96 13.65
CA GLU A 83 19.15 11.53 14.06
C GLU A 83 19.69 10.35 13.24
N ALA A 84 21.02 10.31 13.09
CA ALA A 84 21.69 9.19 12.43
C ALA A 84 21.48 7.88 13.22
N ASN A 85 21.31 6.78 12.49
CA ASN A 85 20.97 5.46 13.01
C ASN A 85 19.56 5.36 13.61
N ALA A 86 18.70 6.37 13.39
CA ALA A 86 17.29 6.27 13.73
C ALA A 86 16.67 5.02 13.10
N LYS A 87 16.03 4.23 13.94
CA LYS A 87 15.29 3.03 13.57
C LYS A 87 13.83 3.37 13.35
N ARG A 88 13.21 2.74 12.35
CA ARG A 88 11.77 2.81 12.11
C ARG A 88 11.21 1.41 11.90
N SER A 89 10.01 1.22 12.41
CA SER A 89 9.21 0.02 12.20
C SER A 89 7.95 0.41 11.44
N TYR A 90 7.38 -0.54 10.72
CA TYR A 90 6.14 -0.37 9.97
C TYR A 90 5.45 -1.71 9.74
N THR A 91 4.19 -1.70 9.32
CA THR A 91 3.55 -2.90 8.77
C THR A 91 3.63 -2.86 7.25
N SER A 92 4.13 -3.94 6.66
CA SER A 92 4.02 -4.18 5.22
C SER A 92 2.75 -4.92 4.87
N HIS A 93 2.08 -4.48 3.80
CA HIS A 93 0.88 -5.09 3.27
C HIS A 93 1.13 -5.52 1.84
N LYS A 94 0.63 -6.71 1.48
CA LYS A 94 0.71 -7.23 0.11
C LYS A 94 -0.60 -7.89 -0.28
N ALA A 95 -1.08 -7.59 -1.48
CA ALA A 95 -2.23 -8.26 -2.08
C ALA A 95 -1.95 -8.62 -3.54
N LEU A 96 -2.62 -9.66 -4.04
CA LEU A 96 -2.46 -10.13 -5.42
C LEU A 96 -3.83 -10.24 -6.08
N ALA A 97 -4.06 -9.43 -7.12
CA ALA A 97 -5.18 -9.64 -8.04
C ALA A 97 -4.78 -10.73 -9.04
N THR A 98 -5.66 -11.68 -9.33
CA THR A 98 -5.38 -12.79 -10.27
C THR A 98 -6.38 -12.94 -11.41
N THR A 99 -7.46 -12.15 -11.40
CA THR A 99 -8.63 -12.28 -12.28
C THR A 99 -8.91 -11.01 -13.09
N LEU A 100 -7.90 -10.16 -13.29
CA LEU A 100 -8.04 -8.95 -14.11
C LEU A 100 -8.31 -9.30 -15.58
N LYS A 101 -8.99 -8.40 -16.28
CA LYS A 101 -9.25 -8.50 -17.72
C LYS A 101 -8.15 -7.78 -18.48
N ALA A 102 -7.64 -8.42 -19.53
CA ALA A 102 -6.62 -7.83 -20.39
C ALA A 102 -7.10 -6.52 -21.04
N GLY A 103 -6.18 -5.58 -21.25
CA GLY A 103 -6.47 -4.32 -21.96
C GLY A 103 -7.49 -3.41 -21.27
N THR A 104 -7.71 -3.58 -19.97
CA THR A 104 -8.66 -2.79 -19.19
C THR A 104 -7.91 -1.79 -18.30
N THR A 105 -8.35 -0.53 -18.31
CA THR A 105 -7.86 0.48 -17.35
C THR A 105 -8.59 0.31 -16.02
N TYR A 106 -7.81 0.29 -14.94
CA TYR A 106 -8.32 0.14 -13.58
C TYR A 106 -7.91 1.33 -12.72
N SER A 107 -8.79 1.70 -11.78
CA SER A 107 -8.45 2.52 -10.62
C SER A 107 -8.44 1.63 -9.38
N PHE A 108 -7.61 1.96 -8.39
CA PHE A 108 -7.53 1.21 -7.15
C PHE A 108 -7.37 2.14 -5.94
N ARG A 109 -7.77 1.66 -4.77
CA ARG A 109 -7.39 2.24 -3.48
C ARG A 109 -6.92 1.14 -2.53
N VAL A 110 -6.08 1.52 -1.59
CA VAL A 110 -5.57 0.63 -0.53
C VAL A 110 -5.81 1.27 0.83
N GLY A 111 -5.91 0.47 1.87
CA GLY A 111 -6.20 0.94 3.23
C GLY A 111 -6.77 -0.17 4.12
N THR A 112 -7.35 0.20 5.25
CA THR A 112 -8.01 -0.73 6.19
C THR A 112 -9.50 -0.92 5.90
N GLU A 113 -10.12 -0.02 5.12
CA GLU A 113 -11.56 0.03 4.83
C GLU A 113 -11.90 -0.17 3.35
#